data_AF-A0A957EUP8-F1
#
_entry.id   AF-A0A957EUP8-F1
#
_cell.length_a   1.000
_cell.length_b   1.000
_cell.length_c   1.000
_cell.angle_alpha   90.00
_cell.angle_beta   90.00
_cell.angle_gamma   90.00
#
_symmetry.space_group_name_H-M   'P 1'
#
loop_
_entity.id
_entity.type
_entity.pdbx_description
1 polymer ?
#
loop_
_entity_poly.entity_id
_entity_poly.type
_entity_poly.pdbx_seq_one_letter_code
_entity_poly.pdbx_strand_id
1 'polypeptide(L)' 'MGCPTRMRCGVSMSKFVKVANVADILPGERLWVDFDEETVIVFNVGGAFYCIADLCTHDD' A
#
# COMPACT_ATOMS: atom_id res chain seq x y z
N MET A 1 22.64 -12.70 -36.63
CA MET A 1 23.34 -11.72 -35.77
C MET A 1 22.26 -10.83 -35.16
N GLY A 2 21.57 -11.29 -34.12
CA GLY A 2 21.81 -10.92 -32.70
C GLY A 2 21.04 -9.62 -32.40
N CYS A 3 19.99 -9.53 -31.59
CA CYS A 3 19.44 -10.33 -30.48
C CYS A 3 17.89 -10.15 -30.46
N PRO A 4 17.06 -11.20 -30.30
CA PRO A 4 15.60 -11.10 -30.43
C PRO A 4 14.82 -10.94 -29.11
N THR A 5 15.43 -10.52 -28.00
CA THR A 5 14.78 -10.63 -26.68
C THR A 5 14.83 -9.34 -25.86
N ARG A 6 13.71 -8.61 -25.94
CA ARG A 6 12.87 -8.23 -24.79
C ARG A 6 13.65 -7.74 -23.57
N MET A 7 13.83 -6.43 -23.48
CA MET A 7 14.18 -5.75 -22.23
C MET A 7 13.14 -6.13 -21.16
N ARG A 8 13.48 -7.06 -20.27
CA ARG A 8 12.82 -7.13 -18.96
C ARG A 8 13.39 -5.96 -18.16
N CYS A 9 12.72 -4.81 -18.26
CA CYS A 9 12.78 -3.82 -17.20
C CYS A 9 12.25 -4.52 -15.95
N GLY A 10 13.16 -4.84 -15.02
CA GLY A 10 12.84 -5.52 -13.79
C GLY A 10 11.96 -4.64 -12.93
N VAL A 11 10.65 -4.71 -13.12
CA VAL A 11 9.70 -4.26 -12.11
C VAL A 11 9.82 -5.26 -10.97
N SER A 12 10.51 -4.87 -9.90
CA SER A 12 10.45 -5.57 -8.62
C SER A 12 8.98 -5.67 -8.25
N MET A 13 8.41 -6.87 -8.31
CA MET A 13 7.02 -7.09 -7.95
C MET A 13 6.92 -7.01 -6.42
N SER A 14 6.65 -5.80 -5.92
CA SER A 14 6.15 -5.63 -4.56
C SER A 14 4.94 -6.54 -4.39
N LYS A 15 4.97 -7.38 -3.34
CA LYS A 15 3.91 -8.35 -3.09
C LYS A 15 2.70 -7.63 -2.50
N PHE A 16 1.52 -7.80 -3.08
CA PHE A 16 0.29 -7.28 -2.49
C PHE A 16 -0.14 -8.16 -1.32
N VAL A 17 -0.53 -7.53 -0.22
CA VAL A 17 -1.09 -8.20 0.96
C VAL A 17 -2.55 -7.77 1.14
N LYS A 18 -3.44 -8.74 1.38
CA LYS A 18 -4.84 -8.45 1.69
C LYS A 18 -4.94 -7.98 3.14
N VAL A 19 -5.49 -6.79 3.36
CA VAL A 19 -5.61 -6.18 4.70
C VAL A 19 -7.04 -6.16 5.24
N ALA A 20 -8.06 -5.93 4.41
CA ALA A 20 -9.47 -5.91 4.80
C ALA A 20 -10.41 -6.03 3.60
N ASN A 21 -11.72 -6.17 3.82
CA ASN A 21 -12.71 -5.95 2.78
C ASN A 21 -13.20 -4.49 2.79
N VAL A 22 -13.71 -4.03 1.65
CA VAL A 22 -14.26 -2.67 1.49
C VAL A 22 -15.41 -2.38 2.45
N ALA A 23 -16.20 -3.40 2.79
CA ALA A 23 -17.32 -3.28 3.74
C ALA A 23 -16.87 -3.05 5.19
N ASP A 24 -15.61 -3.36 5.51
CA ASP A 24 -15.07 -3.25 6.86
C ASP A 24 -14.56 -1.82 7.16
N ILE A 25 -14.31 -1.01 6.12
CA ILE A 25 -13.81 0.37 6.23
C ILE A 25 -14.80 1.31 5.53
N LEU A 26 -15.78 1.81 6.29
CA LEU A 26 -16.78 2.74 5.77
C LEU A 26 -16.17 4.11 5.43
N PRO A 27 -16.81 4.93 4.58
CA PRO A 27 -16.34 6.30 4.33
C PRO A 27 -16.22 7.11 5.63
N GLY A 28 -15.04 7.67 5.87
CA GLY A 28 -14.68 8.39 7.10
C GLY A 28 -13.92 7.53 8.12
N GLU A 29 -13.88 6.21 7.94
CA GLU A 29 -13.18 5.29 8.84
C GLU A 29 -11.70 5.09 8.43
N ARG A 30 -10.95 4.54 9.38
CA ARG A 30 -9.54 4.16 9.22
C ARG A 30 -9.25 2.79 9.81
N LEU A 31 -8.26 2.10 9.25
CA LEU A 31 -7.79 0.81 9.73
C LEU A 31 -6.27 0.86 9.91
N TRP A 32 -5.80 0.49 11.11
CA TRP A 32 -4.38 0.24 11.36
C TRP A 32 -4.03 -1.19 10.95
N VAL A 33 -2.91 -1.32 10.24
CA VAL A 33 -2.35 -2.60 9.84
C VAL A 33 -0.90 -2.62 10.25
N ASP A 34 -0.55 -3.58 11.10
CA ASP A 34 0.79 -3.76 11.60
C ASP A 34 1.52 -4.84 10.79
N PHE A 35 2.68 -4.48 10.22
CA PHE A 35 3.53 -5.36 9.45
C PHE A 35 4.91 -5.46 10.11
N ASP A 36 5.00 -5.94 11.36
CA ASP A 36 6.21 -6.20 12.15
C ASP A 36 7.27 -5.06 12.21
N GLU A 37 7.85 -4.69 11.07
CA GLU A 37 8.80 -3.60 10.85
C GLU A 37 8.12 -2.25 10.58
N GLU A 38 6.88 -2.24 10.06
CA GLU A 38 6.17 -1.02 9.67
C GLU A 38 4.67 -1.07 10.00
N THR A 39 4.16 0.00 10.60
CA THR A 39 2.72 0.18 10.79
C THR A 39 2.19 1.13 9.71
N VAL A 40 1.12 0.73 9.05
CA VAL A 40 0.44 1.56 8.04
C VAL A 40 -1.02 1.78 8.42
N ILE A 41 -1.58 2.88 7.93
CA ILE A 41 -2.98 3.24 8.15
C ILE A 41 -3.68 3.38 6.80
N VAL A 42 -4.78 2.64 6.67
CA VAL A 42 -5.69 2.73 5.53
C VAL A 42 -6.84 3.67 5.88
N PHE A 43 -7.13 4.64 5.03
CA PHE A 43 -8.22 5.59 5.16
C PHE A 43 -9.21 5.41 4.02
N ASN A 44 -10.51 5.49 4.32
CA ASN A 44 -11.54 5.66 3.31
C ASN A 44 -12.06 7.10 3.34
N VAL A 45 -11.64 7.92 2.38
CA VAL A 45 -12.06 9.33 2.29
C VAL A 45 -13.03 9.48 1.12
N GLY A 46 -14.32 9.62 1.43
CA GLY A 46 -15.36 9.81 0.40
C GLY A 46 -15.51 8.63 -0.57
N GLY A 47 -15.15 7.40 -0.15
CA GLY A 47 -15.17 6.20 -0.99
C GLY A 47 -13.84 5.88 -1.68
N ALA A 48 -12.84 6.75 -1.56
CA ALA A 48 -11.49 6.50 -2.06
C ALA A 48 -10.57 5.99 -0.93
N PHE A 49 -9.78 4.96 -1.24
CA PHE A 49 -8.87 4.33 -0.28
C PHE A 49 -7.46 4.89 -0.41
N TYR A 50 -6.89 5.30 0.72
CA TYR A 50 -5.52 5.79 0.83
C TYR A 50 -4.78 4.96 1.88
N CYS A 51 -3.50 4.68 1.65
CA CYS A 51 -2.65 3.99 2.62
C CYS A 51 -1.38 4.82 2.81
N ILE A 52 -1.06 5.15 4.06
CA ILE A 52 0.16 5.88 4.44
C ILE A 52 0.82 5.18 5.63
N ALA A 53 2.13 5.37 5.78
CA ALA A 53 2.83 4.92 6.98
C ALA A 53 2.35 5.72 8.22
N ASP A 54 2.31 5.06 9.38
CA ASP A 54 2.13 5.71 10.68
C ASP A 54 3.43 6.41 11.13
N LEU A 55 3.99 7.24 10.25
CA LEU A 55 5.21 7.99 10.50
C LEU A 55 4.95 9.46 10.22
N CYS A 56 5.06 10.28 11.26
CA CYS A 56 4.97 11.73 11.12
C CYS A 56 6.36 12.31 10.87
N THR A 57 6.52 13.12 9.83
CA THR A 57 7.79 13.77 9.49
C THR A 57 8.07 15.03 10.33
N HIS A 58 7.23 15.32 11.33
CA HIS A 58 7.29 16.55 12.14
C HIS A 58 8.11 16.39 13.42
N ASP A 59 8.23 15.17 13.95
CA ASP A 59 8.99 14.90 15.17
C ASP A 59 10.36 14.31 14.78
N ASP A 60 11.25 15.22 14.36
CA ASP A 60 12.72 15.07 14.40
C ASP A 60 13.30 16.34 15.03
#